data_AF-A0A509LHU8-F1
#
_entry.id   AF-A0A509LHU8-F1
#
_cell.length_a   1.000
_cell.length_b   1.000
_cell.length_c   1.000
_cell.angle_alpha   90.00
_cell.angle_beta   90.00
_cell.angle_gamma   90.00
#
_symmetry.space_group_name_H-M   'P 1'
#
loop_
_entity.id
_entity.type
_entity.pdbx_description
1 polymer ?
#
loop_
_entity_poly.entity_id
_entity_poly.type
_entity_poly.pdbx_seq_one_letter_code
_entity_poly.pdbx_strand_id
1 'polypeptide(L)' 'AYNYLMRLRFMRQITTIMDEEKIPDNYINPHNLSALDQIMLKEIFKMIEKLQQNLSVEFTGQV' A
#
# COMPACT_ATOMS: atom_id res chain seq x y z
N ALA A 1 -4.81 -3.43 8.11
CA ALA A 1 -3.78 -2.91 7.18
C ALA A 1 -3.24 -4.00 6.25
N TYR A 2 -2.54 -5.02 6.77
CA TYR A 2 -1.87 -6.06 5.95
C TYR A 2 -2.77 -6.75 4.91
N ASN A 3 -3.86 -7.39 5.34
CA ASN A 3 -4.78 -8.10 4.42
C ASN A 3 -5.38 -7.18 3.35
N TYR A 4 -5.58 -5.90 3.67
CA TYR A 4 -6.09 -4.91 2.73
C TYR A 4 -5.08 -4.63 1.61
N LEU A 5 -3.81 -4.38 1.96
CA LEU A 5 -2.73 -4.18 0.98
C LEU A 5 -2.49 -5.44 0.14
N MET A 6 -2.54 -6.62 0.77
CA MET A 6 -2.44 -7.90 0.05
C MET A 6 -3.57 -8.08 -0.96
N ARG A 7 -4.81 -7.70 -0.60
CA ARG A 7 -5.93 -7.72 -1.54
C ARG A 7 -5.67 -6.82 -2.74
N LEU A 8 -5.23 -5.57 -2.52
CA LEU A 8 -4.94 -4.65 -3.62
C LEU A 8 -3.82 -5.17 -4.53
N ARG A 9 -2.77 -5.75 -3.94
CA ARG A 9 -1.68 -6.39 -4.69
C ARG A 9 -2.21 -7.52 -5.58
N PHE A 10 -3.01 -8.43 -5.05
CA PHE A 10 -3.54 -9.54 -5.85
C PHE A 10 -4.45 -9.05 -6.98
N MET A 11 -5.30 -8.06 -6.71
CA MET A 11 -6.13 -7.46 -7.76
C MET A 11 -5.28 -6.85 -8.89
N ARG A 12 -4.22 -6.09 -8.54
CA ARG A 12 -3.29 -5.53 -9.54
C ARG A 12 -2.66 -6.65 -10.40
N GLN A 13 -2.13 -7.69 -9.76
CA GLN A 13 -1.45 -8.76 -10.48
C GLN A 13 -2.39 -9.57 -11.37
N ILE A 14 -3.62 -9.82 -10.92
CA ILE A 14 -4.65 -10.46 -11.75
C ILE A 14 -4.93 -9.61 -12.99
N THR A 15 -5.19 -8.31 -12.85
CA THR A 15 -5.41 -7.40 -13.98
C THR A 15 -4.21 -7.36 -14.93
N THR A 16 -2.97 -7.32 -14.42
CA THR A 16 -1.79 -7.28 -15.28
C THR A 16 -1.62 -8.54 -16.12
N ILE A 17 -1.96 -9.71 -15.56
CA ILE A 17 -1.90 -10.99 -16.28
C ILE A 17 -3.06 -11.11 -17.26
N MET A 18 -4.28 -10.81 -16.82
CA MET A 18 -5.50 -11.08 -17.57
C MET A 18 -5.81 -10.04 -18.63
N ASP A 19 -5.57 -8.76 -18.32
CA ASP A 19 -6.05 -7.63 -19.12
C ASP A 19 -4.89 -6.92 -19.85
N GLU A 20 -3.70 -6.86 -19.24
CA GLU A 20 -2.54 -6.15 -19.80
C GLU A 20 -1.53 -7.06 -20.51
N GLU A 21 -1.65 -8.39 -20.37
CA GLU A 21 -0.71 -9.41 -20.87
C GLU A 21 0.77 -9.11 -20.53
N LYS A 22 1.00 -8.58 -19.32
CA LYS A 22 2.33 -8.15 -18.85
C LYS A 22 2.80 -8.99 -17.66
N ILE A 23 4.10 -8.87 -17.36
CA ILE A 23 4.67 -9.41 -16.14
C ILE A 23 4.03 -8.68 -14.95
N PRO A 24 3.42 -9.40 -13.98
CA PRO A 24 2.74 -8.79 -12.85
C PRO A 24 3.69 -7.98 -11.96
N ASP A 25 3.25 -6.79 -11.57
CA ASP A 25 3.95 -5.90 -10.65
C ASP A 25 3.12 -5.64 -9.36
N ASN A 26 3.64 -4.79 -8.47
CA ASN A 26 2.92 -4.35 -7.26
C ASN A 26 2.55 -2.86 -7.33
N TYR A 27 2.65 -2.23 -8.50
CA TYR A 27 2.36 -0.82 -8.66
C TYR A 27 0.85 -0.60 -8.64
N ILE A 28 0.37 0.13 -7.64
CA ILE A 28 -1.04 0.51 -7.52
C ILE A 28 -1.14 2.00 -7.86
N ASN A 29 -1.88 2.34 -8.90
CA ASN A 29 -2.25 3.72 -9.17
C ASN A 29 -3.46 4.12 -8.29
N PRO A 30 -3.32 5.05 -7.32
CA PRO A 30 -4.41 5.42 -6.43
C PRO A 30 -5.63 6.01 -7.15
N HIS A 31 -5.45 6.57 -8.35
CA HIS A 31 -6.54 7.13 -9.14
C HIS A 31 -7.51 6.06 -9.67
N ASN A 32 -7.08 4.80 -9.70
CA ASN A 32 -7.92 3.67 -10.10
C ASN A 32 -8.69 3.07 -8.92
N LEU A 33 -8.52 3.60 -7.70
CA LEU A 33 -9.18 3.11 -6.49
C LEU A 33 -10.47 3.89 -6.20
N SER A 34 -11.43 3.20 -5.57
CA SER A 34 -12.61 3.86 -5.02
C SER A 34 -12.23 4.92 -3.98
N ALA A 35 -13.09 5.92 -3.75
CA ALA A 35 -12.82 6.95 -2.74
C ALA A 35 -12.57 6.35 -1.34
N LEU A 36 -13.32 5.29 -0.98
CA LEU A 36 -13.12 4.58 0.28
C LEU A 36 -11.76 3.89 0.32
N ASP A 37 -11.35 3.24 -0.76
CA ASP A 37 -10.05 2.57 -0.86
C ASP A 37 -8.89 3.57 -0.79
N GLN A 38 -9.02 4.75 -1.40
CA GLN A 38 -8.02 5.81 -1.28
C GLN A 38 -7.89 6.30 0.16
N ILE A 39 -8.99 6.46 0.89
CA ILE A 39 -8.98 6.83 2.31
C ILE A 39 -8.28 5.73 3.13
N MET A 40 -8.65 4.47 2.93
CA MET A 40 -8.04 3.34 3.63
C MET A 40 -6.53 3.26 3.37
N LEU A 41 -6.09 3.48 2.13
CA LEU A 41 -4.69 3.48 1.76
C LEU A 41 -3.92 4.61 2.47
N LYS A 42 -4.49 5.82 2.53
CA LYS A 42 -3.90 6.95 3.28
C LYS A 42 -3.76 6.65 4.78
N GLU A 43 -4.79 6.07 5.40
CA GLU A 43 -4.73 5.72 6.83
C GLU A 43 -3.69 4.63 7.12
N ILE A 44 -3.51 3.67 6.21
CA ILE A 44 -2.44 2.67 6.33
C ILE A 44 -1.06 3.32 6.24
N PHE A 45 -0.85 4.27 5.33
CA PHE A 45 0.43 5.00 5.24
C PHE A 45 0.73 5.82 6.49
N LYS A 46 -0.26 6.53 7.06
CA LYS A 46 -0.10 7.23 8.34
C LYS A 46 0.29 6.27 9.47
N MET A 47 -0.30 5.08 9.51
CA MET A 47 0.05 4.04 10.48
C MET A 47 1.51 3.59 10.32
N ILE A 48 1.96 3.36 9.08
CA ILE A 48 3.35 2.98 8.79
C ILE A 48 4.32 4.10 9.16
N GLU A 49 4.00 5.35 8.84
CA GLU A 49 4.82 6.51 9.19
C GLU A 49 4.99 6.63 10.71
N LYS A 50 3.91 6.49 11.47
CA LYS A 50 3.98 6.48 12.94
C LYS A 50 4.85 5.34 13.47
N LEU A 51 4.76 4.16 12.88
CA LEU A 51 5.63 3.03 13.25
C LEU A 51 7.09 3.32 12.93
N GLN A 52 7.38 3.91 11.77
CA GLN A 52 8.73 4.29 11.36
C GLN A 52 9.31 5.38 12.27
N GLN A 53 8.51 6.36 12.68
CA GLN A 53 8.91 7.40 13.63
C GLN A 53 9.28 6.77 14.98
N ASN A 54 8.42 5.90 15.52
CA ASN A 54 8.70 5.21 16.78
C ASN A 54 10.01 4.40 16.71
N LEU A 55 10.19 3.62 15.63
CA LEU A 55 11.44 2.89 15.40
C LEU A 55 12.63 3.84 15.30
N SER A 56 12.51 4.95 14.56
CA SER A 56 13.59 5.92 14.44
C SER A 56 14.01 6.47 15.81
N VAL A 57 13.05 6.82 16.67
CA VAL A 57 13.32 7.29 18.04
C VAL A 57 13.98 6.19 18.86
N GLU A 58 13.45 4.96 18.82
CA GLU A 58 13.98 3.82 19.57
C GLU A 58 15.43 3.48 19.18
N PHE A 59 15.77 3.57 17.89
CA PHE A 59 17.08 3.16 17.38
C PHE A 59 18.11 4.29 17.28
N THR A 60 17.69 5.54 17.05
CA THR A 60 18.60 6.68 16.81
C THR A 60 18.53 7.77 17.87
N GLY A 61 17.48 7.79 18.69
CA GLY A 61 17.24 8.85 19.68
C GLY A 61 16.91 10.23 19.08
N GLN A 62 16.73 10.34 17.75
CA GLN A 62 16.35 11.58 17.08
C GLN A 62 14.84 11.68 16.95
N VAL A 63 14.30 12.88 17.24
CA VAL A 63 12.88 13.26 17.14
C VAL A 63 12.70 14.19 15.95
#